data_AF-A0A7L1YIH8-F1
#
_entry.id   AF-A0A7L1YIH8-F1
#
_cell.length_a   1.000
_cell.length_b   1.000
_cell.length_c   1.000
_cell.angle_alpha   90.00
_cell.angle_beta   90.00
_cell.angle_gamma   90.00
#
_symmetry.space_group_name_H-M   'P 1'
#
loop_
_entity.id
_entity.type
_entity.pdbx_description
1 polymer ?
#
loop_
_entity_poly.entity_id
_entity_poly.type
_entity_poly.pdbx_seq_one_letter_code
_entity_poly.pdbx_strand_id
1 'polypeptide(L)'
;INELIQKRQLLEAFASTKLLEDETIFERDAEKYKDNPQEFVRKSKDVDLLYNSITNAIQSIVEGTLEDPTVQGTMLTSMVTLIAREEAAHPNTDSAADSGSDLLGRPRKWREMWREAINESAKKRVLKTPMVSKEEESSWLHLHLNFLQKNLREDLLKIKLSVKKCYPEEYQVCDTYVEAFHKAIASHLQRLCQKPLDFNELYTLLSWVANTYHSELFLGHPDLKPEVKTENLSLLLTPADWDKLKSDYIASAKEKIKSYFGNILRLEVTEKWEKEVHSEAKGNLYHASLSFDIQTIIGEHMKLSGAISRSLETKMLELCVTELLEFIPRFEKEFMAWSTAQDSPSFAPYFVAYINSFHDLISGLETEFKVNTEELQKILVALTRNFTNIFLTKLRTKTQPHLKKVFTKDWILDTERPDSLASAVSQFSKHLQHMREPTGQELLREVHRYMVREYIAQVIKYRWKMNGETRQEVSKKMDLEATILHNTLVDQGSDCDWLIPAVRHIARIIREKRKEKIKEYVQKLCQNYPDIR
;
A
#
# COMPACT_ATOMS: atom_id res chain seq x y z
N ILE A 1 23.62 -47.16 -40.38
CA ILE A 1 23.81 -46.21 -39.25
C ILE A 1 22.55 -45.40 -38.98
N ASN A 2 21.95 -44.70 -39.95
CA ASN A 2 20.72 -43.92 -39.74
C ASN A 2 19.56 -44.72 -39.12
N GLU A 3 19.35 -45.98 -39.51
CA GLU A 3 18.34 -46.84 -38.89
C GLU A 3 18.62 -47.15 -37.41
N LEU A 4 19.91 -47.28 -37.02
CA LEU A 4 20.30 -47.50 -35.62
C LEU A 4 20.00 -46.24 -34.78
N ILE A 5 20.24 -45.06 -35.35
CA ILE A 5 19.90 -43.77 -34.71
C ILE A 5 18.38 -43.66 -34.55
N GLN A 6 17.61 -43.99 -35.59
CA GLN A 6 16.14 -43.98 -35.53
C GLN A 6 15.59 -44.96 -34.49
N LYS A 7 16.21 -46.14 -34.35
CA LYS A 7 15.87 -47.15 -33.32
C LYS A 7 16.42 -46.82 -31.92
N ARG A 8 17.06 -45.65 -31.73
CA ARG A 8 17.72 -45.20 -30.48
C ARG A 8 18.82 -46.14 -29.97
N GLN A 9 19.42 -46.95 -30.85
CA GLN A 9 20.58 -47.80 -30.55
C GLN A 9 21.89 -46.98 -30.67
N LEU A 10 22.02 -45.94 -29.83
CA LEU A 10 23.03 -44.90 -30.02
C LEU A 10 24.48 -45.39 -29.84
N LEU A 11 24.72 -46.39 -29.00
CA LEU A 11 26.06 -46.94 -28.79
C LEU A 11 26.58 -47.67 -30.03
N GLU A 12 25.72 -48.44 -30.70
CA GLU A 12 26.04 -49.13 -31.96
C GLU A 12 26.18 -48.14 -33.11
N ALA A 13 25.30 -47.11 -33.14
CA ALA A 13 25.39 -46.04 -34.12
C ALA A 13 26.72 -45.29 -34.00
N PHE A 14 27.15 -44.92 -32.80
CA PHE A 14 28.42 -44.24 -32.58
C PHE A 14 29.64 -45.10 -32.92
N ALA A 15 29.66 -46.37 -32.51
CA ALA A 15 30.75 -47.27 -32.89
C ALA A 15 30.90 -47.37 -34.41
N SER A 16 29.77 -47.46 -35.12
CA SER A 16 29.75 -47.50 -36.59
C SER A 16 30.20 -46.18 -37.22
N THR A 17 29.76 -45.04 -36.68
CA THR A 17 30.17 -43.70 -37.15
C THR A 17 31.65 -43.45 -36.89
N LYS A 18 32.17 -43.92 -35.76
CA LYS A 18 33.58 -43.78 -35.40
C LYS A 18 34.48 -44.59 -36.32
N LEU A 19 34.08 -45.82 -36.66
CA LEU A 19 34.80 -46.63 -37.66
C LEU A 19 34.85 -45.92 -39.02
N LEU A 20 33.74 -45.31 -39.47
CA LEU A 20 33.73 -44.54 -40.71
C LEU A 20 34.60 -43.28 -40.63
N GLU A 21 34.65 -42.62 -39.47
CA GLU A 21 35.55 -41.48 -39.24
C GLU A 21 37.01 -41.91 -39.32
N ASP A 22 37.38 -42.98 -38.62
CA ASP A 22 38.75 -43.51 -38.60
C ASP A 22 39.19 -44.01 -39.99
N GLU A 23 38.29 -44.64 -40.75
CA GLU A 23 38.51 -45.02 -42.15
C GLU A 23 38.74 -43.78 -43.02
N THR A 24 37.91 -42.75 -42.87
CA THR A 24 38.03 -41.49 -43.64
C THR A 24 39.32 -40.74 -43.31
N ILE A 25 39.74 -40.75 -42.04
CA ILE A 25 41.03 -40.19 -41.59
C ILE A 25 42.20 -40.99 -42.17
N PHE A 26 42.15 -42.32 -42.12
CA PHE A 26 43.18 -43.17 -42.69
C PHE A 26 43.32 -42.98 -44.21
N GLU A 27 42.20 -42.91 -44.92
CA GLU A 27 42.19 -42.67 -46.37
C GLU A 27 42.71 -41.28 -46.75
N ARG A 28 42.46 -40.26 -45.92
CA ARG A 28 43.04 -38.92 -46.05
C ARG A 28 44.55 -38.96 -45.87
N ASP A 29 45.03 -39.58 -44.79
CA ASP A 29 46.45 -39.64 -44.45
C ASP A 29 47.25 -40.50 -45.45
N ALA A 30 46.59 -41.47 -46.09
CA ALA A 30 47.14 -42.25 -47.20
C ALA A 30 47.09 -41.52 -48.57
N GLU A 31 46.72 -40.24 -48.61
CA GLU A 31 46.57 -39.40 -49.81
C GLU A 31 45.63 -40.00 -50.89
N LYS A 32 44.68 -40.86 -50.52
CA LYS A 32 43.79 -41.58 -51.45
C LYS A 32 42.93 -40.64 -52.31
N TYR A 33 42.67 -39.43 -51.83
CA TYR A 33 41.78 -38.44 -52.44
C TYR A 33 42.50 -37.31 -53.19
N LYS A 34 43.81 -37.44 -53.44
CA LYS A 34 44.63 -36.41 -54.12
C LYS A 34 44.06 -36.00 -55.48
N ASP A 35 43.47 -36.95 -56.21
CA ASP A 35 42.88 -36.76 -57.54
C ASP A 35 41.37 -36.45 -57.51
N ASN A 36 40.70 -36.61 -56.36
CA ASN A 36 39.26 -36.32 -56.20
C ASN A 36 38.92 -35.67 -54.84
N PRO A 37 39.27 -34.39 -54.63
CA PRO A 37 39.01 -33.69 -53.38
C PRO A 37 37.52 -33.58 -53.02
N GLN A 38 36.63 -33.60 -54.02
CA GLN A 38 35.18 -33.50 -53.80
C GLN A 38 34.59 -34.73 -53.11
N GLU A 39 35.15 -35.92 -53.35
CA GLU A 39 34.70 -37.16 -52.73
C GLU A 39 35.07 -37.22 -51.24
N PHE A 40 36.26 -36.75 -50.89
CA PHE A 40 36.67 -36.57 -49.49
C PHE A 40 35.74 -35.62 -48.74
N VAL A 41 35.41 -34.47 -49.34
CA VAL A 41 34.47 -33.50 -48.75
C VAL A 41 33.08 -34.10 -48.56
N ARG A 42 32.60 -34.95 -49.48
CA ARG A 42 31.31 -35.65 -49.33
C ARG A 42 31.34 -36.64 -48.16
N LYS A 43 32.36 -37.51 -48.09
CA LYS A 43 32.52 -38.45 -46.97
C LYS A 43 32.66 -37.74 -45.63
N SER A 44 33.47 -36.68 -45.54
CA SER A 44 33.60 -35.85 -44.32
C SER A 44 32.25 -35.28 -43.88
N LYS A 45 31.47 -34.74 -44.84
CA LYS A 45 30.11 -34.25 -44.57
C LYS A 45 29.15 -35.35 -44.13
N ASP A 46 29.22 -36.54 -44.72
CA ASP A 46 28.36 -37.66 -44.33
C ASP A 46 28.65 -38.10 -42.89
N VAL A 47 29.93 -38.15 -42.49
CA VAL A 47 30.34 -38.41 -41.10
C VAL A 47 29.82 -37.31 -40.17
N ASP A 48 29.95 -36.03 -40.57
CA ASP A 48 29.42 -34.89 -39.80
C ASP A 48 27.89 -34.96 -39.61
N LEU A 49 27.14 -35.30 -40.66
CA LEU A 49 25.69 -35.49 -40.59
C LEU A 49 25.28 -36.63 -39.65
N LEU A 50 26.06 -37.72 -39.61
CA LEU A 50 25.82 -38.82 -38.66
C LEU A 50 26.08 -38.36 -37.22
N TYR A 51 27.17 -37.64 -36.97
CA TYR A 51 27.45 -37.05 -35.65
C TYR A 51 26.35 -36.07 -35.22
N ASN A 52 25.90 -35.19 -36.11
CA ASN A 52 24.81 -34.26 -35.86
C ASN A 52 23.49 -35.01 -35.58
N SER A 53 23.22 -36.11 -36.27
CA SER A 53 22.04 -36.95 -36.02
C SER A 53 22.09 -37.61 -34.64
N ILE A 54 23.27 -38.04 -34.17
CA ILE A 54 23.46 -38.54 -32.80
C ILE A 54 23.28 -37.41 -31.78
N THR A 55 23.86 -36.23 -32.02
CA THR A 55 23.66 -35.04 -31.16
C THR A 55 22.18 -34.70 -31.00
N ASN A 56 21.42 -34.68 -32.10
CA ASN A 56 19.98 -34.45 -32.07
C ASN A 56 19.23 -35.52 -31.26
N ALA A 57 19.66 -36.78 -31.35
CA ALA A 57 19.08 -37.86 -30.56
C ALA A 57 19.37 -37.70 -29.05
N ILE A 58 20.59 -37.29 -28.68
CA ILE A 58 20.96 -36.94 -27.29
C ILE A 58 20.03 -35.84 -26.77
N GLN A 59 19.90 -34.74 -27.52
CA GLN A 59 19.02 -33.63 -27.13
C GLN A 59 17.56 -34.10 -26.98
N SER A 60 17.05 -34.89 -27.92
CA SER A 60 15.68 -35.43 -27.87
C SER A 60 15.44 -36.32 -26.63
N ILE A 61 16.42 -37.14 -26.24
CA ILE A 61 16.33 -37.97 -25.03
C ILE A 61 16.31 -37.11 -23.76
N VAL A 62 17.19 -36.11 -23.67
CA VAL A 62 17.25 -35.19 -22.52
C VAL A 62 15.95 -34.40 -22.40
N GLU A 63 15.46 -33.83 -23.50
CA GLU A 63 14.20 -33.07 -23.51
C GLU A 63 12.99 -33.95 -23.15
N GLY A 64 12.95 -35.18 -23.66
CA GLY A 64 11.90 -36.14 -23.36
C GLY A 64 11.93 -36.68 -21.91
N THR A 65 13.04 -36.49 -21.18
CA THR A 65 13.23 -37.06 -19.83
C THR A 65 12.14 -36.60 -18.85
N LEU A 66 11.71 -35.35 -18.94
CA LEU A 66 10.68 -34.78 -18.06
C LEU A 66 9.27 -34.88 -18.66
N GLU A 67 9.15 -34.89 -19.98
CA GLU A 67 7.85 -34.86 -20.67
C GLU A 67 7.20 -36.23 -20.83
N ASP A 68 8.00 -37.27 -21.07
CA ASP A 68 7.51 -38.57 -21.47
C ASP A 68 7.80 -39.61 -20.36
N PRO A 69 6.76 -40.24 -19.77
CA PRO A 69 6.95 -41.30 -18.78
C PRO A 69 7.58 -42.57 -19.38
N THR A 70 7.62 -42.70 -20.71
CA THR A 70 8.19 -43.85 -21.43
C THR A 70 9.71 -43.77 -21.63
N VAL A 71 10.37 -42.63 -21.31
CA VAL A 71 11.84 -42.56 -21.34
C VAL A 71 12.38 -43.47 -20.24
N GLN A 72 12.82 -44.65 -20.66
CA GLN A 72 13.36 -45.67 -19.77
C GLN A 72 14.74 -45.26 -19.27
N GLY A 73 15.04 -45.54 -17.99
CA GLY A 73 16.36 -45.25 -17.41
C GLY A 73 17.53 -45.88 -18.19
N THR A 74 17.26 -46.98 -18.89
CA THR A 74 18.19 -47.65 -19.82
C THR A 74 18.64 -46.75 -20.97
N MET A 75 17.78 -45.88 -21.51
CA MET A 75 18.13 -44.92 -22.56
C MET A 75 19.08 -43.84 -22.01
N LEU A 76 18.83 -43.37 -20.78
CA LEU A 76 19.69 -42.38 -20.11
C LEU A 76 21.08 -42.97 -19.81
N THR A 77 21.16 -44.18 -19.27
CA THR A 77 22.44 -44.86 -19.03
C THR A 77 23.21 -45.13 -20.33
N SER A 78 22.50 -45.50 -21.41
CA SER A 78 23.11 -45.69 -22.73
C SER A 78 23.67 -44.38 -23.29
N MET A 79 22.94 -43.27 -23.12
CA MET A 79 23.39 -41.93 -23.52
C MET A 79 24.61 -41.46 -22.72
N VAL A 80 24.64 -41.69 -21.41
CA VAL A 80 25.81 -41.36 -20.58
C VAL A 80 27.03 -42.17 -21.00
N THR A 81 26.83 -43.47 -21.25
CA THR A 81 27.91 -44.35 -21.75
C THR A 81 28.43 -43.88 -23.11
N LEU A 82 27.53 -43.39 -23.98
CA LEU A 82 27.89 -42.82 -25.27
C LEU A 82 28.78 -41.57 -25.11
N ILE A 83 28.39 -40.64 -24.24
CA ILE A 83 29.18 -39.42 -23.96
C ILE A 83 30.57 -39.80 -23.41
N ALA A 84 30.64 -40.71 -22.45
CA ALA A 84 31.92 -41.17 -21.91
C ALA A 84 32.82 -41.83 -22.98
N ARG A 85 32.23 -42.55 -23.94
CA ARG A 85 32.98 -43.13 -25.06
C ARG A 85 33.49 -42.09 -26.05
N GLU A 86 32.76 -41.00 -26.28
CA GLU A 86 33.23 -39.89 -27.09
C GLU A 86 34.41 -39.17 -26.42
N GLU A 87 34.29 -38.87 -25.13
CA GLU A 87 35.36 -38.25 -24.33
C GLU A 87 36.61 -39.13 -24.27
N ALA A 88 36.45 -40.46 -24.18
CA ALA A 88 37.57 -41.40 -24.22
C ALA A 88 38.18 -41.55 -25.63
N ALA A 89 37.37 -41.42 -26.69
CA ALA A 89 37.84 -41.52 -28.08
C ALA A 89 38.57 -40.25 -28.55
N HIS A 90 38.34 -39.11 -27.88
CA HIS A 90 38.94 -37.82 -28.21
C HIS A 90 39.46 -37.11 -26.93
N PRO A 91 40.52 -37.62 -26.28
CA PRO A 91 41.11 -36.95 -25.12
C PRO A 91 41.71 -35.60 -25.55
N ASN A 92 41.37 -34.53 -24.83
CA ASN A 92 41.69 -33.12 -25.12
C ASN A 92 43.02 -32.92 -25.87
N THR A 93 42.94 -32.59 -27.16
CA THR A 93 44.03 -31.98 -27.90
C THR A 93 43.89 -30.47 -27.83
N ASP A 94 44.46 -29.88 -26.77
CA ASP A 94 44.77 -28.44 -26.69
C ASP A 94 45.85 -28.01 -27.71
N SER A 95 46.28 -28.88 -28.62
CA SER A 95 47.15 -28.52 -29.74
C SER A 95 46.34 -27.91 -30.87
N ALA A 96 46.14 -26.60 -30.81
CA ALA A 96 45.81 -25.79 -31.97
C ALA A 96 46.96 -25.86 -32.99
N ALA A 97 46.71 -26.46 -34.15
CA ALA A 97 47.31 -26.10 -35.44
C ALA A 97 46.62 -26.89 -36.56
N ASP A 98 45.49 -26.40 -37.03
CA ASP A 98 45.39 -25.96 -38.42
C ASP A 98 43.99 -25.40 -38.71
N SER A 99 44.00 -24.20 -39.26
CA SER A 99 42.87 -23.52 -39.87
C SER A 99 42.44 -24.26 -41.13
N GLY A 100 41.67 -25.34 -40.94
CA GLY A 100 40.98 -26.06 -42.00
C GLY A 100 39.56 -26.40 -41.52
N SER A 101 38.57 -26.20 -42.39
CA SER A 101 37.12 -26.39 -42.17
C SER A 101 36.69 -27.83 -41.81
N ASP A 102 37.62 -28.72 -41.46
CA ASP A 102 37.36 -30.15 -41.33
C ASP A 102 37.17 -30.54 -39.86
N LEU A 103 35.96 -30.98 -39.53
CA LEU A 103 35.54 -31.38 -38.18
C LEU A 103 35.92 -32.84 -37.86
N LEU A 104 36.51 -33.56 -38.81
CA LEU A 104 36.96 -34.93 -38.67
C LEU A 104 38.00 -35.07 -37.55
N GLY A 105 37.76 -36.01 -36.62
CA GLY A 105 38.66 -36.33 -35.51
C GLY A 105 38.53 -35.39 -34.31
N ARG A 106 37.63 -34.41 -34.32
CA ARG A 106 37.43 -33.47 -33.22
C ARG A 106 36.29 -33.91 -32.29
N PRO A 107 36.42 -33.69 -30.97
CA PRO A 107 35.32 -33.94 -30.05
C PRO A 107 34.12 -33.04 -30.38
N ARG A 108 32.93 -33.63 -30.35
CA ARG A 108 31.63 -32.95 -30.44
C ARG A 108 31.19 -32.36 -29.11
N LYS A 109 31.93 -32.65 -28.04
CA LYS A 109 31.71 -32.12 -26.69
C LYS A 109 30.29 -32.43 -26.22
N TRP A 110 29.87 -33.67 -26.34
CA TRP A 110 28.48 -34.04 -26.04
C TRP A 110 28.08 -33.81 -24.58
N ARG A 111 29.04 -33.69 -23.65
CA ARG A 111 28.78 -33.25 -22.27
C ARG A 111 28.31 -31.80 -22.18
N GLU A 112 28.87 -30.90 -22.99
CA GLU A 112 28.41 -29.50 -23.08
C GLU A 112 27.01 -29.45 -23.71
N MET A 113 26.80 -30.16 -24.82
CA MET A 113 25.49 -30.25 -25.49
C MET A 113 24.40 -30.85 -24.59
N TRP A 114 24.74 -31.84 -23.76
CA TRP A 114 23.84 -32.39 -22.75
C TRP A 114 23.39 -31.32 -21.74
N ARG A 115 24.33 -30.50 -21.24
CA ARG A 115 24.02 -29.41 -20.30
C ARG A 115 23.13 -28.35 -20.96
N GLU A 116 23.38 -28.02 -22.22
CA GLU A 116 22.53 -27.11 -23.01
C GLU A 116 21.11 -27.68 -23.22
N ALA A 117 21.00 -28.97 -23.54
CA ALA A 117 19.72 -29.65 -23.69
C ALA A 117 18.91 -29.65 -22.38
N ILE A 118 19.57 -29.77 -21.22
CA ILE A 118 18.92 -29.60 -19.91
C ILE A 118 18.37 -28.18 -19.75
N ASN A 119 19.16 -27.15 -20.11
CA ASN A 119 18.71 -25.75 -20.03
C ASN A 119 17.48 -25.50 -20.92
N GLU A 120 17.48 -25.99 -22.16
CA GLU A 120 16.34 -25.84 -23.07
C GLU A 120 15.13 -26.69 -22.61
N SER A 121 15.35 -27.88 -22.06
CA SER A 121 14.28 -28.68 -21.43
C SER A 121 13.62 -27.91 -20.27
N ALA A 122 14.41 -27.37 -19.34
CA ALA A 122 13.91 -26.60 -18.21
C ALA A 122 13.12 -25.35 -18.68
N LYS A 123 13.66 -24.63 -19.67
CA LYS A 123 13.00 -23.47 -20.28
C LYS A 123 11.67 -23.82 -20.95
N LYS A 124 11.61 -24.92 -21.70
CA LYS A 124 10.36 -25.43 -22.30
C LYS A 124 9.32 -25.76 -21.22
N ARG A 125 9.72 -26.40 -20.11
CA ARG A 125 8.80 -26.72 -18.99
C ARG A 125 8.23 -25.46 -18.32
N VAL A 126 9.07 -24.46 -18.06
CA VAL A 126 8.62 -23.17 -17.51
C VAL A 126 7.63 -22.49 -18.46
N LEU A 127 7.94 -22.44 -19.76
CA LEU A 127 7.10 -21.80 -20.78
C LEU A 127 5.77 -22.51 -21.05
N LYS A 128 5.74 -23.85 -20.91
CA LYS A 128 4.54 -24.68 -21.12
C LYS A 128 3.56 -24.59 -19.95
N THR A 129 3.97 -24.00 -18.83
CA THR A 129 3.09 -23.82 -17.67
C THR A 129 1.89 -22.97 -18.08
N PRO A 130 0.65 -23.41 -17.79
CA PRO A 130 -0.55 -22.68 -18.16
C PRO A 130 -0.49 -21.23 -17.70
N MET A 131 -0.84 -20.31 -18.60
CA MET A 131 -0.91 -18.88 -18.34
C MET A 131 -2.27 -18.41 -18.83
N VAL A 132 -3.20 -18.26 -17.89
CA VAL A 132 -4.55 -17.74 -18.16
C VAL A 132 -4.43 -16.28 -18.55
N SER A 133 -5.30 -15.81 -19.46
CA SER A 133 -5.30 -14.40 -19.88
C SER A 133 -5.75 -13.50 -18.73
N LYS A 134 -5.30 -12.24 -18.71
CA LYS A 134 -5.66 -11.27 -17.66
C LYS A 134 -7.15 -10.92 -17.74
N GLU A 135 -7.74 -11.05 -18.92
CA GLU A 135 -9.14 -10.79 -19.23
C GLU A 135 -10.08 -11.87 -18.70
N GLU A 136 -9.60 -13.11 -18.55
CA GLU A 136 -10.39 -14.25 -18.07
C GLU A 136 -10.34 -14.39 -16.54
N GLU A 137 -9.19 -14.10 -15.90
CA GLU A 137 -9.04 -14.31 -14.46
C GLU A 137 -8.18 -13.22 -13.79
N SER A 138 -8.79 -12.48 -12.86
CA SER A 138 -8.14 -11.38 -12.13
C SER A 138 -6.92 -11.81 -11.29
N SER A 139 -6.80 -13.11 -11.01
CA SER A 139 -5.70 -13.73 -10.24
C SER A 139 -4.78 -14.60 -11.09
N TRP A 140 -4.72 -14.37 -12.42
CA TRP A 140 -3.94 -15.18 -13.36
C TRP A 140 -2.49 -15.40 -12.91
N LEU A 141 -1.83 -14.37 -12.35
CA LEU A 141 -0.42 -14.46 -11.95
C LEU A 141 -0.24 -15.40 -10.74
N HIS A 142 -1.16 -15.35 -9.78
CA HIS A 142 -1.15 -16.26 -8.63
C HIS A 142 -1.33 -17.71 -9.08
N LEU A 143 -2.30 -17.97 -9.97
CA LEU A 143 -2.52 -19.30 -10.54
C LEU A 143 -1.29 -19.78 -11.32
N HIS A 144 -0.73 -18.92 -12.17
CA HIS A 144 0.44 -19.24 -12.97
C HIS A 144 1.64 -19.62 -12.11
N LEU A 145 1.94 -18.84 -11.06
CA LEU A 145 3.05 -19.13 -10.13
C LEU A 145 2.81 -20.42 -9.33
N ASN A 146 1.56 -20.72 -8.96
CA ASN A 146 1.21 -21.99 -8.31
C ASN A 146 1.40 -23.19 -9.24
N PHE A 147 0.97 -23.10 -10.50
CA PHE A 147 1.23 -24.16 -11.49
C PHE A 147 2.72 -24.34 -11.74
N LEU A 148 3.46 -23.24 -11.85
CA LEU A 148 4.92 -23.27 -12.01
C LEU A 148 5.57 -23.98 -10.82
N GLN A 149 5.22 -23.59 -9.59
CA GLN A 149 5.71 -24.21 -8.36
C GLN A 149 5.40 -25.72 -8.31
N LYS A 150 4.15 -26.12 -8.59
CA LYS A 150 3.72 -27.51 -8.53
C LYS A 150 4.45 -28.37 -9.58
N ASN A 151 4.41 -27.96 -10.84
CA ASN A 151 4.98 -28.72 -11.95
C ASN A 151 6.50 -28.89 -11.78
N LEU A 152 7.19 -27.81 -11.40
CA LEU A 152 8.63 -27.87 -11.22
C LEU A 152 9.04 -28.71 -10.00
N ARG A 153 8.25 -28.69 -8.92
CA ARG A 153 8.51 -29.55 -7.77
C ARG A 153 8.36 -31.03 -8.15
N GLU A 154 7.33 -31.38 -8.90
CA GLU A 154 7.13 -32.75 -9.41
C GLU A 154 8.29 -33.18 -10.33
N ASP A 155 8.78 -32.29 -11.18
CA ASP A 155 9.94 -32.53 -12.03
C ASP A 155 11.23 -32.75 -11.21
N LEU A 156 11.50 -31.89 -10.23
CA LEU A 156 12.66 -32.03 -9.34
C LEU A 156 12.61 -33.33 -8.53
N LEU A 157 11.41 -33.75 -8.09
CA LEU A 157 11.22 -35.05 -7.42
C LEU A 157 11.49 -36.21 -8.37
N LYS A 158 11.00 -36.15 -9.62
CA LYS A 158 11.29 -37.16 -10.65
C LYS A 158 12.81 -37.25 -10.92
N ILE A 159 13.48 -36.10 -11.00
CA ILE A 159 14.93 -36.03 -11.22
C ILE A 159 15.68 -36.72 -10.08
N LYS A 160 15.34 -36.38 -8.84
CA LYS A 160 15.96 -36.97 -7.65
C LYS A 160 15.73 -38.47 -7.53
N LEU A 161 14.49 -38.94 -7.72
CA LEU A 161 14.12 -40.33 -7.44
C LEU A 161 14.52 -41.31 -8.56
N SER A 162 14.51 -40.86 -9.81
CA SER A 162 14.65 -41.72 -10.98
C SER A 162 15.82 -41.33 -11.87
N VAL A 163 15.94 -40.06 -12.25
CA VAL A 163 16.95 -39.61 -13.22
C VAL A 163 18.36 -39.71 -12.63
N LYS A 164 18.57 -39.27 -11.38
CA LYS A 164 19.87 -39.31 -10.69
C LYS A 164 20.53 -40.69 -10.77
N LYS A 165 19.75 -41.77 -10.60
CA LYS A 165 20.25 -43.16 -10.61
C LYS A 165 20.84 -43.60 -11.95
N CYS A 166 20.52 -42.90 -13.04
CA CYS A 166 20.99 -43.23 -14.38
C CYS A 166 22.36 -42.60 -14.72
N TYR A 167 22.87 -41.71 -13.86
CA TYR A 167 24.08 -40.93 -14.11
C TYR A 167 25.14 -41.16 -13.01
N PRO A 168 26.44 -41.14 -13.36
CA PRO A 168 27.52 -41.06 -12.40
C PRO A 168 27.53 -39.75 -11.61
N GLU A 169 28.10 -39.76 -10.40
CA GLU A 169 28.11 -38.59 -9.49
C GLU A 169 28.86 -37.37 -10.07
N GLU A 170 29.85 -37.58 -10.96
CA GLU A 170 30.59 -36.50 -11.63
C GLU A 170 29.70 -35.57 -12.48
N TYR A 171 28.51 -36.03 -12.90
CA TYR A 171 27.59 -35.22 -13.69
C TYR A 171 26.82 -34.20 -12.84
N GLN A 172 26.74 -34.40 -11.52
CA GLN A 172 25.98 -33.54 -10.60
C GLN A 172 24.59 -33.18 -11.17
N VAL A 173 23.85 -34.20 -11.60
CA VAL A 173 22.63 -34.02 -12.42
C VAL A 173 21.58 -33.19 -11.71
N CYS A 174 21.36 -33.46 -10.42
CA CYS A 174 20.40 -32.70 -9.61
C CYS A 174 20.76 -31.21 -9.59
N ASP A 175 22.02 -30.87 -9.28
CA ASP A 175 22.48 -29.47 -9.25
C ASP A 175 22.35 -28.82 -10.64
N THR A 176 22.73 -29.53 -11.71
CA THR A 176 22.62 -29.03 -13.09
C THR A 176 21.18 -28.73 -13.49
N TYR A 177 20.22 -29.59 -13.15
CA TYR A 177 18.79 -29.32 -13.40
C TYR A 177 18.25 -28.19 -12.53
N VAL A 178 18.64 -28.11 -11.26
CA VAL A 178 18.21 -27.04 -10.35
C VAL A 178 18.70 -25.68 -10.85
N GLU A 179 19.96 -25.59 -11.28
CA GLU A 179 20.50 -24.38 -11.92
C GLU A 179 19.77 -24.03 -13.22
N ALA A 180 19.48 -25.02 -14.06
CA ALA A 180 18.75 -24.82 -15.31
C ALA A 180 17.33 -24.27 -15.07
N PHE A 181 16.60 -24.85 -14.12
CA PHE A 181 15.30 -24.34 -13.70
C PHE A 181 15.39 -22.96 -13.08
N HIS A 182 16.38 -22.71 -12.23
CA HIS A 182 16.61 -21.40 -11.64
C HIS A 182 16.80 -20.31 -12.72
N LYS A 183 17.67 -20.55 -13.70
CA LYS A 183 17.91 -19.65 -14.85
C LYS A 183 16.67 -19.46 -15.73
N ALA A 184 15.91 -20.53 -15.96
CA ALA A 184 14.66 -20.47 -16.72
C ALA A 184 13.59 -19.64 -16.01
N ILE A 185 13.41 -19.82 -14.69
CA ILE A 185 12.45 -19.04 -13.89
C ILE A 185 12.89 -17.59 -13.82
N ALA A 186 14.17 -17.30 -13.54
CA ALA A 186 14.70 -15.93 -13.53
C ALA A 186 14.39 -15.20 -14.85
N SER A 187 14.71 -15.84 -15.98
CA SER A 187 14.44 -15.28 -17.32
C SER A 187 12.94 -15.11 -17.61
N HIS A 188 12.10 -15.98 -17.06
CA HIS A 188 10.65 -15.87 -17.20
C HIS A 188 10.07 -14.73 -16.37
N LEU A 189 10.46 -14.62 -15.10
CA LEU A 189 10.03 -13.53 -14.22
C LEU A 189 10.49 -12.17 -14.76
N GLN A 190 11.72 -12.06 -15.27
CA GLN A 190 12.20 -10.83 -15.92
C GLN A 190 11.30 -10.40 -17.08
N ARG A 191 10.84 -11.34 -17.92
CA ARG A 191 9.88 -11.03 -19.00
C ARG A 191 8.50 -10.63 -18.47
N LEU A 192 8.05 -11.19 -17.36
CA LEU A 192 6.80 -10.77 -16.71
C LEU A 192 6.92 -9.33 -16.18
N CYS A 193 8.08 -8.97 -15.62
CA CYS A 193 8.35 -7.61 -15.09
C CYS A 193 8.49 -6.53 -16.18
N GLN A 194 8.60 -6.91 -17.47
CA GLN A 194 8.59 -5.95 -18.58
C GLN A 194 7.19 -5.41 -18.88
N LYS A 195 6.14 -6.13 -18.45
CA LYS A 195 4.75 -5.70 -18.61
C LYS A 195 4.34 -4.83 -17.42
N PRO A 196 3.41 -3.86 -17.61
CA PRO A 196 2.85 -3.13 -16.49
C PRO A 196 2.02 -4.09 -15.61
N LEU A 197 2.48 -4.31 -14.39
CA LEU A 197 1.80 -5.10 -13.38
C LEU A 197 0.96 -4.17 -12.48
N ASP A 198 -0.23 -4.61 -12.10
CA ASP A 198 -1.05 -3.89 -11.11
C ASP A 198 -0.60 -4.18 -9.67
N PHE A 199 -1.21 -3.50 -8.70
CA PHE A 199 -0.87 -3.64 -7.29
C PHE A 199 -0.94 -5.09 -6.77
N ASN A 200 -1.97 -5.84 -7.16
CA ASN A 200 -2.18 -7.21 -6.67
C ASN A 200 -1.18 -8.16 -7.31
N GLU A 201 -0.88 -7.96 -8.60
CA GLU A 201 0.14 -8.70 -9.34
C GLU A 201 1.54 -8.43 -8.78
N LEU A 202 1.88 -7.16 -8.51
CA LEU A 202 3.14 -6.75 -7.89
C LEU A 202 3.31 -7.38 -6.50
N TYR A 203 2.26 -7.34 -5.67
CA TYR A 203 2.24 -8.02 -4.37
C TYR A 203 2.49 -9.53 -4.51
N THR A 204 1.77 -10.17 -5.44
CA THR A 204 1.86 -11.62 -5.66
C THR A 204 3.27 -12.03 -6.07
N LEU A 205 3.87 -11.29 -7.00
CA LEU A 205 5.23 -11.57 -7.47
C LEU A 205 6.27 -11.34 -6.38
N LEU A 206 6.22 -10.18 -5.71
CA LEU A 206 7.15 -9.86 -4.62
C LEU A 206 7.07 -10.89 -3.48
N SER A 207 5.86 -11.24 -3.06
CA SER A 207 5.63 -12.22 -2.00
C SER A 207 6.12 -13.61 -2.42
N TRP A 208 5.87 -14.03 -3.66
CA TRP A 208 6.32 -15.33 -4.15
C TRP A 208 7.85 -15.43 -4.19
N VAL A 209 8.53 -14.39 -4.68
CA VAL A 209 10.01 -14.36 -4.73
C VAL A 209 10.62 -14.32 -3.33
N ALA A 210 10.08 -13.49 -2.42
CA ALA A 210 10.62 -13.33 -1.06
C ALA A 210 10.32 -14.53 -0.15
N ASN A 211 9.11 -15.08 -0.22
CA ASN A 211 8.59 -15.98 0.81
C ASN A 211 8.28 -17.40 0.32
N THR A 212 8.04 -17.60 -0.98
CA THR A 212 7.65 -18.90 -1.52
C THR A 212 8.82 -19.62 -2.18
N TYR A 213 9.64 -18.90 -2.95
CA TYR A 213 10.63 -19.54 -3.83
C TYR A 213 11.63 -20.44 -3.09
N HIS A 214 12.22 -19.94 -1.99
CA HIS A 214 13.18 -20.68 -1.18
C HIS A 214 12.57 -21.41 0.03
N SER A 215 11.26 -21.30 0.26
CA SER A 215 10.64 -21.91 1.44
C SER A 215 10.36 -23.40 1.26
N GLU A 216 9.93 -24.05 2.34
CA GLU A 216 9.54 -25.46 2.34
C GLU A 216 8.35 -25.77 1.41
N LEU A 217 7.62 -24.75 0.97
CA LEU A 217 6.55 -24.89 -0.01
C LEU A 217 7.10 -25.19 -1.42
N PHE A 218 8.34 -24.80 -1.72
CA PHE A 218 8.96 -25.01 -3.04
C PHE A 218 10.38 -25.59 -2.96
N LEU A 219 11.44 -24.80 -3.19
CA LEU A 219 12.79 -25.36 -3.28
C LEU A 219 13.34 -25.89 -1.95
N GLY A 220 12.82 -25.40 -0.82
CA GLY A 220 13.19 -25.86 0.51
C GLY A 220 12.47 -27.14 0.97
N HIS A 221 11.60 -27.72 0.12
CA HIS A 221 10.74 -28.85 0.50
C HIS A 221 11.57 -30.05 1.02
N PRO A 222 11.18 -30.69 2.14
CA PRO A 222 11.94 -31.80 2.75
C PRO A 222 12.25 -32.94 1.77
N ASP A 223 11.29 -33.30 0.93
CA ASP A 223 11.45 -34.36 -0.07
C ASP A 223 12.55 -34.10 -1.11
N LEU A 224 12.98 -32.84 -1.28
CA LEU A 224 14.07 -32.48 -2.20
C LEU A 224 15.46 -32.58 -1.55
N LYS A 225 15.55 -32.61 -0.21
CA LYS A 225 16.82 -32.74 0.54
C LYS A 225 17.28 -34.20 0.66
N PRO A 226 18.59 -34.51 0.63
CA PRO A 226 19.74 -33.59 0.58
C PRO A 226 20.23 -33.19 -0.83
N GLU A 227 19.65 -33.73 -1.89
CA GLU A 227 20.19 -33.60 -3.26
C GLU A 227 20.02 -32.22 -3.89
N VAL A 228 18.95 -31.49 -3.54
CA VAL A 228 18.74 -30.12 -4.05
C VAL A 228 19.37 -29.13 -3.08
N LYS A 229 20.53 -28.58 -3.44
CA LYS A 229 21.22 -27.55 -2.66
C LYS A 229 20.92 -26.16 -3.22
N THR A 230 20.22 -25.34 -2.44
CA THR A 230 19.86 -23.97 -2.83
C THR A 230 20.92 -22.93 -2.48
N GLU A 231 21.90 -23.30 -1.66
CA GLU A 231 22.94 -22.42 -1.10
C GLU A 231 23.87 -21.82 -2.17
N ASN A 232 24.04 -22.52 -3.29
CA ASN A 232 24.92 -22.11 -4.39
C ASN A 232 24.19 -21.34 -5.50
N LEU A 233 22.86 -21.19 -5.41
CA LEU A 233 22.09 -20.50 -6.44
C LEU A 233 22.29 -18.99 -6.37
N SER A 234 22.39 -18.37 -7.54
CA SER A 234 22.35 -16.92 -7.65
C SER A 234 21.02 -16.35 -7.15
N LEU A 235 20.96 -15.02 -6.97
CA LEU A 235 19.70 -14.34 -6.72
C LEU A 235 18.77 -14.53 -7.94
N LEU A 236 17.51 -14.88 -7.67
CA LEU A 236 16.51 -15.11 -8.72
C LEU A 236 16.23 -13.84 -9.56
N LEU A 237 16.30 -12.69 -8.90
CA LEU A 237 16.22 -11.37 -9.52
C LEU A 237 17.47 -10.59 -9.17
N THR A 238 17.94 -9.76 -10.10
CA THR A 238 19.04 -8.85 -9.81
C THR A 238 18.62 -7.84 -8.73
N PRO A 239 19.55 -7.30 -7.93
CA PRO A 239 19.21 -6.27 -6.95
C PRO A 239 18.49 -5.07 -7.58
N ALA A 240 18.87 -4.69 -8.81
CA ALA A 240 18.24 -3.61 -9.56
C ALA A 240 16.78 -3.95 -9.94
N ASP A 241 16.51 -5.16 -10.44
CA ASP A 241 15.16 -5.61 -10.78
C ASP A 241 14.28 -5.69 -9.52
N TRP A 242 14.85 -6.16 -8.41
CA TRP A 242 14.16 -6.25 -7.12
C TRP A 242 13.79 -4.87 -6.57
N ASP A 243 14.73 -3.92 -6.59
CA ASP A 243 14.49 -2.55 -6.14
C ASP A 243 13.49 -1.82 -7.04
N LYS A 244 13.52 -2.09 -8.35
CA LYS A 244 12.51 -1.61 -9.29
C LYS A 244 11.12 -2.14 -8.93
N LEU A 245 10.96 -3.45 -8.75
CA LEU A 245 9.66 -4.04 -8.37
C LEU A 245 9.11 -3.48 -7.06
N LYS A 246 9.98 -3.29 -6.06
CA LYS A 246 9.59 -2.64 -4.80
C LYS A 246 9.13 -1.20 -5.03
N SER A 247 9.81 -0.46 -5.90
CA SER A 247 9.46 0.93 -6.22
C SER A 247 8.14 1.01 -6.97
N ASP A 248 7.92 0.13 -7.95
CA ASP A 248 6.67 0.03 -8.71
C ASP A 248 5.50 -0.34 -7.78
N TYR A 249 5.71 -1.24 -6.82
CA TYR A 249 4.73 -1.59 -5.79
C TYR A 249 4.35 -0.39 -4.92
N ILE A 250 5.34 0.36 -4.42
CA ILE A 250 5.09 1.56 -3.61
C ILE A 250 4.40 2.66 -4.44
N ALA A 251 4.77 2.84 -5.70
CA ALA A 251 4.11 3.78 -6.60
C ALA A 251 2.64 3.40 -6.86
N SER A 252 2.37 2.11 -7.10
CA SER A 252 1.01 1.61 -7.27
C SER A 252 0.20 1.73 -5.96
N ALA A 253 0.83 1.48 -4.82
CA ALA A 253 0.23 1.68 -3.51
C ALA A 253 -0.16 3.14 -3.27
N LYS A 254 0.69 4.09 -3.67
CA LYS A 254 0.43 5.53 -3.53
C LYS A 254 -0.90 5.94 -4.16
N GLU A 255 -1.12 5.56 -5.41
CA GLU A 255 -2.36 5.88 -6.11
C GLU A 255 -3.59 5.22 -5.45
N LYS A 256 -3.45 3.99 -4.95
CA LYS A 256 -4.51 3.31 -4.20
C LYS A 256 -4.84 4.01 -2.87
N ILE A 257 -3.83 4.29 -2.04
CA ILE A 257 -4.00 4.97 -0.75
C ILE A 257 -4.64 6.35 -0.97
N LYS A 258 -4.14 7.12 -1.94
CA LYS A 258 -4.72 8.41 -2.32
C LYS A 258 -6.17 8.30 -2.75
N SER A 259 -6.51 7.25 -3.52
CA SER A 259 -7.89 6.95 -3.93
C SER A 259 -8.76 6.60 -2.73
N TYR A 260 -8.30 5.75 -1.80
CA TYR A 260 -9.05 5.39 -0.60
C TYR A 260 -9.34 6.61 0.28
N PHE A 261 -8.33 7.43 0.56
CA PHE A 261 -8.52 8.66 1.33
C PHE A 261 -9.43 9.64 0.59
N GLY A 262 -9.30 9.76 -0.74
CA GLY A 262 -10.23 10.53 -1.56
C GLY A 262 -11.68 10.02 -1.47
N ASN A 263 -11.88 8.71 -1.45
CA ASN A 263 -13.19 8.08 -1.31
C ASN A 263 -13.79 8.32 0.08
N ILE A 264 -12.98 8.30 1.15
CA ILE A 264 -13.43 8.66 2.50
C ILE A 264 -13.99 10.08 2.50
N LEU A 265 -13.23 11.06 1.99
CA LEU A 265 -13.71 12.44 1.90
C LEU A 265 -14.96 12.55 1.02
N ARG A 266 -15.01 11.86 -0.12
CA ARG A 266 -16.20 11.84 -0.98
C ARG A 266 -17.43 11.32 -0.23
N LEU A 267 -17.28 10.24 0.54
CA LEU A 267 -18.38 9.67 1.32
C LEU A 267 -18.82 10.62 2.44
N GLU A 268 -17.90 11.32 3.10
CA GLU A 268 -18.25 12.38 4.06
C GLU A 268 -19.10 13.47 3.37
N VAL A 269 -18.73 13.90 2.16
CA VAL A 269 -19.51 14.88 1.38
C VAL A 269 -20.88 14.33 1.00
N THR A 270 -20.94 13.22 0.26
CA THR A 270 -22.18 12.75 -0.40
C THR A 270 -23.13 12.05 0.56
N GLU A 271 -22.61 11.34 1.54
CA GLU A 271 -23.43 10.54 2.47
C GLU A 271 -23.75 11.27 3.77
N LYS A 272 -22.91 12.23 4.20
CA LYS A 272 -23.14 12.96 5.45
C LYS A 272 -23.48 14.43 5.22
N TRP A 273 -22.66 15.19 4.50
CA TRP A 273 -22.86 16.64 4.37
C TRP A 273 -24.12 16.98 3.57
N GLU A 274 -24.29 16.38 2.40
CA GLU A 274 -25.44 16.63 1.52
C GLU A 274 -26.77 16.10 2.10
N LYS A 275 -26.70 15.00 2.87
CA LYS A 275 -27.88 14.33 3.45
C LYS A 275 -28.18 14.75 4.90
N GLU A 276 -27.34 15.61 5.49
CA GLU A 276 -27.42 16.07 6.89
C GLU A 276 -27.56 14.93 7.93
N VAL A 277 -26.85 13.82 7.71
CA VAL A 277 -26.87 12.66 8.60
C VAL A 277 -26.09 12.93 9.89
N HIS A 278 -26.73 12.75 11.04
CA HIS A 278 -26.11 13.07 12.34
C HIS A 278 -24.87 12.20 12.62
N SER A 279 -23.83 12.81 13.22
CA SER A 279 -22.63 12.10 13.64
C SER A 279 -22.92 11.05 14.72
N GLU A 280 -22.22 9.93 14.66
CA GLU A 280 -22.30 8.87 15.65
C GLU A 280 -21.62 9.32 16.95
N ALA A 281 -22.31 9.14 18.08
CA ALA A 281 -21.72 9.36 19.41
C ALA A 281 -21.03 8.08 19.87
N LYS A 282 -19.72 8.13 20.11
CA LYS A 282 -18.98 7.03 20.78
C LYS A 282 -18.80 7.41 22.25
N GLY A 283 -19.66 6.89 23.10
CA GLY A 283 -19.76 7.37 24.49
C GLY A 283 -20.33 8.79 24.51
N ASN A 284 -19.65 9.72 25.18
CA ASN A 284 -20.07 11.13 25.25
C ASN A 284 -19.45 12.01 24.14
N LEU A 285 -18.49 11.51 23.38
CA LEU A 285 -17.82 12.31 22.35
C LEU A 285 -18.45 12.06 20.97
N TYR A 286 -18.52 13.11 20.15
CA TYR A 286 -18.89 12.94 18.74
C TYR A 286 -17.68 12.48 17.95
N HIS A 287 -17.89 11.52 17.04
CA HIS A 287 -16.84 11.02 16.17
C HIS A 287 -17.36 10.83 14.75
N ALA A 288 -16.45 10.98 13.80
CA ALA A 288 -16.58 10.49 12.44
C ALA A 288 -15.79 9.19 12.27
N SER A 289 -16.33 8.26 11.46
CA SER A 289 -15.69 6.98 11.12
C SER A 289 -14.33 7.14 10.44
N LEU A 290 -14.06 8.30 9.81
CA LEU A 290 -12.84 8.55 9.01
C LEU A 290 -11.54 8.17 9.73
N SER A 291 -11.46 8.37 11.04
CA SER A 291 -10.24 8.04 11.80
C SER A 291 -10.00 6.53 11.83
N PHE A 292 -11.04 5.76 12.10
CA PHE A 292 -11.00 4.31 12.10
C PHE A 292 -10.78 3.76 10.68
N ASP A 293 -11.48 4.32 9.69
CA ASP A 293 -11.35 3.92 8.29
C ASP A 293 -9.91 4.11 7.78
N ILE A 294 -9.31 5.27 8.07
CA ILE A 294 -7.90 5.57 7.74
C ILE A 294 -6.95 4.60 8.43
N GLN A 295 -7.08 4.39 9.75
CA GLN A 295 -6.19 3.49 10.49
C GLN A 295 -6.31 2.04 9.99
N THR A 296 -7.51 1.61 9.62
CA THR A 296 -7.75 0.28 9.05
C THR A 296 -7.02 0.11 7.72
N ILE A 297 -7.15 1.09 6.80
CA ILE A 297 -6.43 1.08 5.52
C ILE A 297 -4.91 1.02 5.74
N ILE A 298 -4.38 1.83 6.65
CA ILE A 298 -2.94 1.84 6.97
C ILE A 298 -2.51 0.46 7.50
N GLY A 299 -3.24 -0.10 8.47
CA GLY A 299 -2.95 -1.40 9.04
C GLY A 299 -2.97 -2.54 8.03
N GLU A 300 -3.96 -2.56 7.12
CA GLU A 300 -4.07 -3.56 6.06
C GLU A 300 -2.87 -3.50 5.10
N HIS A 301 -2.52 -2.32 4.60
CA HIS A 301 -1.43 -2.14 3.67
C HIS A 301 -0.05 -2.38 4.30
N MET A 302 0.13 -2.03 5.57
CA MET A 302 1.30 -2.41 6.35
C MET A 302 1.42 -3.92 6.51
N LYS A 303 0.32 -4.62 6.85
CA LYS A 303 0.33 -6.08 6.98
C LYS A 303 0.72 -6.76 5.66
N LEU A 304 0.16 -6.30 4.53
CA LEU A 304 0.51 -6.83 3.22
C LEU A 304 2.00 -6.60 2.89
N SER A 305 2.48 -5.37 3.02
CA SER A 305 3.88 -5.04 2.71
C SER A 305 4.88 -5.70 3.66
N GLY A 306 4.55 -5.82 4.95
CA GLY A 306 5.34 -6.52 5.96
C GLY A 306 5.40 -8.03 5.78
N ALA A 307 4.35 -8.64 5.20
CA ALA A 307 4.40 -10.03 4.79
C ALA A 307 5.45 -10.27 3.71
N ILE A 308 5.81 -9.27 2.89
CA ILE A 308 6.89 -9.36 1.91
C ILE A 308 8.26 -9.08 2.56
N SER A 309 8.40 -7.93 3.22
CA SER A 309 9.63 -7.59 3.95
C SER A 309 9.43 -6.43 4.92
N ARG A 310 10.23 -6.40 5.99
CA ARG A 310 10.20 -5.29 6.96
C ARG A 310 10.54 -3.93 6.33
N SER A 311 11.40 -3.93 5.31
CA SER A 311 11.77 -2.71 4.58
C SER A 311 10.59 -2.11 3.80
N LEU A 312 9.75 -2.96 3.20
CA LEU A 312 8.56 -2.51 2.48
C LEU A 312 7.47 -2.06 3.44
N GLU A 313 7.30 -2.72 4.59
CA GLU A 313 6.39 -2.27 5.64
C GLU A 313 6.69 -0.84 6.09
N THR A 314 7.97 -0.56 6.32
CA THR A 314 8.42 0.77 6.75
C THR A 314 8.13 1.81 5.67
N LYS A 315 8.49 1.53 4.40
CA LYS A 315 8.18 2.41 3.27
C LYS A 315 6.68 2.61 3.04
N MET A 316 5.86 1.60 3.28
CA MET A 316 4.41 1.69 3.18
C MET A 316 3.84 2.62 4.25
N LEU A 317 4.32 2.51 5.49
CA LEU A 317 3.92 3.41 6.57
C LEU A 317 4.33 4.86 6.27
N GLU A 318 5.57 5.09 5.84
CA GLU A 318 6.06 6.40 5.42
C GLU A 318 5.19 7.00 4.30
N LEU A 319 4.82 6.18 3.32
CA LEU A 319 3.93 6.58 2.24
C LEU A 319 2.55 6.98 2.78
N CYS A 320 1.93 6.16 3.63
CA CYS A 320 0.63 6.45 4.23
C CYS A 320 0.65 7.77 5.03
N VAL A 321 1.70 8.01 5.81
CA VAL A 321 1.89 9.27 6.56
C VAL A 321 2.05 10.45 5.61
N THR A 322 2.80 10.28 4.52
CA THR A 322 2.95 11.32 3.48
C THR A 322 1.61 11.68 2.85
N GLU A 323 0.78 10.67 2.50
CA GLU A 323 -0.55 10.92 1.96
C GLU A 323 -1.50 11.56 2.98
N LEU A 324 -1.32 11.30 4.29
CA LEU A 324 -2.07 11.98 5.35
C LEU A 324 -1.72 13.46 5.47
N LEU A 325 -0.45 13.83 5.29
CA LEU A 325 0.00 15.22 5.26
C LEU A 325 -0.70 16.02 4.14
N GLU A 326 -1.05 15.36 3.02
CA GLU A 326 -1.83 15.98 1.94
C GLU A 326 -3.35 15.89 2.19
N PHE A 327 -3.83 14.79 2.76
CA PHE A 327 -5.25 14.53 2.95
C PHE A 327 -5.90 15.48 3.94
N ILE A 328 -5.29 15.72 5.11
CA ILE A 328 -5.88 16.53 6.18
C ILE A 328 -6.13 17.99 5.72
N PRO A 329 -5.17 18.69 5.09
CA PRO A 329 -5.42 20.03 4.54
C PRO A 329 -6.46 20.04 3.41
N ARG A 330 -6.52 18.99 2.59
CA ARG A 330 -7.54 18.86 1.54
C ARG A 330 -8.94 18.71 2.15
N PHE A 331 -9.07 17.87 3.18
CA PHE A 331 -10.30 17.71 3.93
C PHE A 331 -10.74 19.04 4.55
N GLU A 332 -9.82 19.74 5.21
CA GLU A 332 -10.06 21.05 5.81
C GLU A 332 -10.65 22.03 4.78
N LYS A 333 -10.00 22.14 3.61
CA LYS A 333 -10.44 23.05 2.54
C LYS A 333 -11.86 22.75 2.08
N GLU A 334 -12.20 21.48 1.83
CA GLU A 334 -13.54 21.09 1.38
C GLU A 334 -14.60 21.32 2.46
N PHE A 335 -14.30 20.98 3.72
CA PHE A 335 -15.24 21.22 4.83
C PHE A 335 -15.49 22.72 5.06
N MET A 336 -14.45 23.55 4.94
CA MET A 336 -14.56 25.00 5.03
C MET A 336 -15.38 25.59 3.87
N ALA A 337 -15.21 25.06 2.65
CA ALA A 337 -15.98 25.48 1.49
C ALA A 337 -17.48 25.13 1.64
N TRP A 338 -17.78 23.87 2.01
CA TRP A 338 -19.15 23.42 2.28
C TRP A 338 -19.81 24.25 3.38
N SER A 339 -19.13 24.41 4.51
CA SER A 339 -19.67 25.17 5.64
C SER A 339 -19.86 26.65 5.33
N THR A 340 -19.08 27.25 4.43
CA THR A 340 -19.29 28.65 4.02
C THR A 340 -20.45 28.79 3.03
N ALA A 341 -20.62 27.82 2.13
CA ALA A 341 -21.67 27.83 1.12
C ALA A 341 -23.07 27.55 1.71
N GLN A 342 -23.14 26.73 2.76
CA GLN A 342 -24.40 26.29 3.36
C GLN A 342 -24.48 26.64 4.86
N ASP A 343 -25.65 27.15 5.25
CA ASP A 343 -25.99 27.38 6.66
C ASP A 343 -26.73 26.16 7.22
N SER A 344 -25.98 25.06 7.42
CA SER A 344 -26.52 23.78 7.88
C SER A 344 -26.53 23.69 9.42
N PRO A 345 -27.61 23.18 10.04
CA PRO A 345 -27.65 22.90 11.48
C PRO A 345 -26.66 21.81 11.90
N SER A 346 -26.23 20.95 10.97
CA SER A 346 -25.28 19.87 11.23
C SER A 346 -23.81 20.32 11.28
N PHE A 347 -23.54 21.60 10.98
CA PHE A 347 -22.18 22.16 11.03
C PHE A 347 -21.51 21.99 12.40
N ALA A 348 -22.18 22.36 13.50
CA ALA A 348 -21.59 22.31 14.83
C ALA A 348 -21.29 20.86 15.30
N PRO A 349 -22.20 19.88 15.11
CA PRO A 349 -21.88 18.46 15.30
C PRO A 349 -20.68 17.98 14.50
N TYR A 350 -20.63 18.29 13.19
CA TYR A 350 -19.52 17.88 12.32
C TYR A 350 -18.19 18.51 12.72
N PHE A 351 -18.20 19.79 13.05
CA PHE A 351 -17.04 20.50 13.59
C PHE A 351 -16.44 19.75 14.78
N VAL A 352 -17.27 19.40 15.77
CA VAL A 352 -16.82 18.67 16.96
C VAL A 352 -16.32 17.27 16.60
N ALA A 353 -17.07 16.54 15.78
CA ALA A 353 -16.73 15.19 15.36
C ALA A 353 -15.38 15.12 14.64
N TYR A 354 -15.09 16.06 13.73
CA TYR A 354 -13.84 16.05 12.98
C TYR A 354 -12.63 16.41 13.82
N ILE A 355 -12.73 17.39 14.73
CA ILE A 355 -11.62 17.69 15.65
C ILE A 355 -11.30 16.46 16.52
N ASN A 356 -12.32 15.80 17.08
CA ASN A 356 -12.12 14.59 17.87
C ASN A 356 -11.50 13.45 17.03
N SER A 357 -12.04 13.19 15.83
CA SER A 357 -11.55 12.11 14.95
C SER A 357 -10.12 12.34 14.49
N PHE A 358 -9.72 13.56 14.15
CA PHE A 358 -8.32 13.83 13.78
C PHE A 358 -7.36 13.71 14.97
N HIS A 359 -7.79 14.08 16.17
CA HIS A 359 -7.02 13.80 17.39
C HIS A 359 -6.89 12.28 17.64
N ASP A 360 -7.97 11.51 17.48
CA ASP A 360 -7.92 10.05 17.59
C ASP A 360 -7.01 9.43 16.53
N LEU A 361 -7.02 9.97 15.31
CA LEU A 361 -6.18 9.50 14.22
C LEU A 361 -4.71 9.68 14.58
N ILE A 362 -4.31 10.88 15.00
CA ILE A 362 -2.92 11.16 15.39
C ILE A 362 -2.52 10.30 16.59
N SER A 363 -3.38 10.19 17.60
CA SER A 363 -3.12 9.33 18.75
C SER A 363 -2.94 7.86 18.36
N GLY A 364 -3.77 7.34 17.44
CA GLY A 364 -3.66 5.97 16.94
C GLY A 364 -2.35 5.74 16.15
N LEU A 365 -1.92 6.74 15.37
CA LEU A 365 -0.63 6.72 14.67
C LEU A 365 0.56 6.65 15.62
N GLU A 366 0.48 7.34 16.76
CA GLU A 366 1.52 7.30 17.80
C GLU A 366 1.52 5.95 18.55
N THR A 367 0.34 5.46 18.96
CA THR A 367 0.25 4.29 19.84
C THR A 367 0.36 2.97 19.10
N GLU A 368 -0.40 2.80 18.01
CA GLU A 368 -0.48 1.54 17.26
C GLU A 368 0.66 1.42 16.25
N PHE A 369 0.99 2.53 15.58
CA PHE A 369 1.94 2.53 14.46
C PHE A 369 3.32 3.10 14.82
N LYS A 370 3.49 3.68 16.01
CA LYS A 370 4.75 4.25 16.52
C LYS A 370 5.38 5.28 15.57
N VAL A 371 4.53 6.07 14.91
CA VAL A 371 4.91 7.10 13.94
C VAL A 371 5.34 8.38 14.65
N ASN A 372 6.35 9.09 14.12
CA ASN A 372 6.57 10.49 14.49
C ASN A 372 5.50 11.37 13.84
N THR A 373 4.63 11.95 14.65
CA THR A 373 3.47 12.73 14.25
C THR A 373 3.66 14.24 14.37
N GLU A 374 4.87 14.74 14.65
CA GLU A 374 5.14 16.17 14.88
C GLU A 374 4.55 17.08 13.78
N GLU A 375 4.73 16.70 12.51
CA GLU A 375 4.22 17.50 11.39
C GLU A 375 2.69 17.41 11.26
N LEU A 376 2.11 16.22 11.50
CA LEU A 376 0.66 16.03 11.53
C LEU A 376 0.02 16.82 12.68
N GLN A 377 0.68 16.90 13.83
CA GLN A 377 0.24 17.69 14.98
C GLN A 377 0.20 19.19 14.64
N LYS A 378 1.21 19.72 13.94
CA LYS A 378 1.19 21.12 13.46
C LYS A 378 0.03 21.39 12.52
N ILE A 379 -0.23 20.47 11.58
CA ILE A 379 -1.39 20.57 10.68
C ILE A 379 -2.70 20.53 11.48
N LEU A 380 -2.82 19.66 12.47
CA LEU A 380 -4.02 19.57 13.32
C LEU A 380 -4.24 20.84 14.14
N VAL A 381 -3.18 21.45 14.68
CA VAL A 381 -3.28 22.74 15.38
C VAL A 381 -3.79 23.84 14.44
N ALA A 382 -3.27 23.90 13.21
CA ALA A 382 -3.72 24.85 12.20
C ALA A 382 -5.19 24.62 11.81
N LEU A 383 -5.57 23.37 11.56
CA LEU A 383 -6.94 22.95 11.24
C LEU A 383 -7.89 23.32 12.38
N THR A 384 -7.54 22.99 13.63
CA THR A 384 -8.35 23.30 14.82
C THR A 384 -8.60 24.79 14.96
N ARG A 385 -7.55 25.61 14.74
CA ARG A 385 -7.68 27.07 14.74
C ARG A 385 -8.62 27.56 13.65
N ASN A 386 -8.47 27.06 12.42
CA ASN A 386 -9.27 27.50 11.28
C ASN A 386 -10.75 27.09 11.43
N PHE A 387 -10.99 25.85 11.88
CA PHE A 387 -12.32 25.35 12.23
C PHE A 387 -12.96 26.17 13.37
N THR A 388 -12.19 26.52 14.40
CA THR A 388 -12.67 27.37 15.50
C THR A 388 -13.04 28.77 15.02
N ASN A 389 -12.24 29.35 14.11
CA ASN A 389 -12.54 30.66 13.53
C ASN A 389 -13.86 30.68 12.74
N ILE A 390 -14.13 29.66 11.92
CA ILE A 390 -15.42 29.58 11.19
C ILE A 390 -16.58 29.32 12.15
N PHE A 391 -16.37 28.49 13.18
CA PHE A 391 -17.37 28.23 14.22
C PHE A 391 -17.80 29.53 14.91
N LEU A 392 -16.83 30.31 15.41
CA LEU A 392 -17.10 31.60 16.05
C LEU A 392 -17.72 32.60 15.08
N THR A 393 -17.33 32.58 13.81
CA THR A 393 -17.91 33.46 12.77
C THR A 393 -19.38 33.13 12.53
N LYS A 394 -19.74 31.85 12.40
CA LYS A 394 -21.12 31.41 12.24
C LYS A 394 -21.97 31.71 13.47
N LEU A 395 -21.44 31.44 14.67
CA LEU A 395 -22.08 31.81 15.93
C LEU A 395 -22.38 33.32 15.99
N ARG A 396 -21.39 34.16 15.65
CA ARG A 396 -21.56 35.63 15.57
C ARG A 396 -22.67 35.99 14.59
N THR A 397 -22.64 35.46 13.36
CA THR A 397 -23.65 35.74 12.34
C THR A 397 -25.06 35.39 12.83
N LYS A 398 -25.23 34.28 13.54
CA LYS A 398 -26.52 33.84 14.09
C LYS A 398 -27.00 34.65 15.29
N THR A 399 -26.09 35.06 16.17
CA THR A 399 -26.43 35.76 17.42
C THR A 399 -26.57 37.28 17.24
N GLN A 400 -25.85 37.89 16.28
CA GLN A 400 -25.83 39.34 16.08
C GLN A 400 -27.20 39.98 15.80
N PRO A 401 -28.11 39.39 15.00
CA PRO A 401 -29.45 39.95 14.79
C PRO A 401 -30.25 40.08 16.09
N HIS A 402 -30.14 39.09 16.99
CA HIS A 402 -30.79 39.11 18.29
C HIS A 402 -30.10 40.12 19.23
N LEU A 403 -28.76 40.13 19.26
CA LEU A 403 -27.98 41.06 20.07
C LEU A 403 -28.27 42.53 19.69
N LYS A 404 -28.36 42.86 18.40
CA LYS A 404 -28.63 44.25 17.95
C LYS A 404 -30.01 44.78 18.37
N LYS A 405 -30.96 43.90 18.67
CA LYS A 405 -32.27 44.30 19.22
C LYS A 405 -32.16 44.72 20.68
N VAL A 406 -31.22 44.16 21.45
CA VAL A 406 -31.08 44.42 22.89
C VAL A 406 -31.00 45.92 23.16
N PHE A 407 -31.75 46.37 24.17
CA PHE A 407 -31.81 47.78 24.62
C PHE A 407 -32.48 48.78 23.66
N THR A 408 -33.04 48.32 22.54
CA THR A 408 -33.89 49.15 21.68
C THR A 408 -35.26 49.39 22.33
N LYS A 409 -36.02 50.39 21.83
CA LYS A 409 -37.40 50.61 22.29
C LYS A 409 -38.29 49.42 21.97
N ASP A 410 -38.11 48.83 20.80
CA ASP A 410 -38.85 47.65 20.37
C ASP A 410 -38.54 46.48 21.30
N TRP A 411 -37.28 46.25 21.68
CA TRP A 411 -36.92 45.21 22.67
C TRP A 411 -37.58 45.37 24.03
N ILE A 412 -37.96 46.58 24.47
CA ILE A 412 -38.70 46.74 25.73
C ILE A 412 -40.17 46.34 25.57
N LEU A 413 -40.77 46.74 24.44
CA LEU A 413 -42.16 46.43 24.11
C LEU A 413 -42.32 44.98 23.61
N ASP A 414 -41.22 44.35 23.25
CA ASP A 414 -41.17 43.02 22.68
C ASP A 414 -41.60 41.97 23.69
N THR A 415 -42.73 41.33 23.38
CA THR A 415 -43.26 40.15 24.05
C THR A 415 -42.74 38.84 23.45
N GLU A 416 -41.89 38.87 22.40
CA GLU A 416 -41.20 37.69 21.91
C GLU A 416 -40.38 37.03 23.03
N ARG A 417 -40.27 35.70 22.98
CA ARG A 417 -39.67 34.89 24.03
C ARG A 417 -38.21 35.31 24.24
N PRO A 418 -37.78 35.61 25.49
CA PRO A 418 -36.39 35.91 25.83
C PRO A 418 -35.40 34.77 25.45
N ASP A 419 -35.92 33.59 25.13
CA ASP A 419 -35.17 32.40 24.75
C ASP A 419 -34.59 32.45 23.32
N SER A 420 -34.96 33.42 22.47
CA SER A 420 -34.51 33.42 21.06
C SER A 420 -32.98 33.53 20.92
N LEU A 421 -32.35 34.39 21.72
CA LEU A 421 -30.89 34.53 21.75
C LEU A 421 -30.22 33.28 22.35
N ALA A 422 -30.77 32.75 23.45
CA ALA A 422 -30.25 31.54 24.09
C ALA A 422 -30.35 30.32 23.17
N SER A 423 -31.44 30.19 22.42
CA SER A 423 -31.62 29.16 21.39
C SER A 423 -30.59 29.30 20.27
N ALA A 424 -30.35 30.52 19.77
CA ALA A 424 -29.34 30.76 18.75
C ALA A 424 -27.91 30.40 19.21
N VAL A 425 -27.57 30.65 20.48
CA VAL A 425 -26.29 30.22 21.07
C VAL A 425 -26.26 28.70 21.24
N SER A 426 -27.33 28.13 21.77
CA SER A 426 -27.47 26.70 22.06
C SER A 426 -27.35 25.82 20.82
N GLN A 427 -27.73 26.31 19.63
CA GLN A 427 -27.48 25.62 18.35
C GLN A 427 -26.01 25.26 18.13
N PHE A 428 -25.08 25.97 18.77
CA PHE A 428 -23.64 25.73 18.68
C PHE A 428 -23.09 25.16 19.98
N SER A 429 -23.30 25.86 21.10
CA SER A 429 -22.61 25.58 22.38
C SER A 429 -22.97 24.22 22.98
N LYS A 430 -24.20 23.71 22.75
CA LYS A 430 -24.62 22.40 23.28
C LYS A 430 -23.78 21.23 22.75
N HIS A 431 -23.12 21.41 21.61
CA HIS A 431 -22.29 20.38 21.00
C HIS A 431 -20.88 20.33 21.58
N LEU A 432 -20.41 21.41 22.22
CA LEU A 432 -19.04 21.51 22.74
C LEU A 432 -18.78 20.56 23.92
N GLN A 433 -19.83 20.17 24.67
CA GLN A 433 -19.72 19.12 25.70
C GLN A 433 -19.34 17.73 25.15
N HIS A 434 -19.49 17.54 23.83
CA HIS A 434 -19.11 16.31 23.13
C HIS A 434 -17.74 16.42 22.46
N MET A 435 -17.02 17.52 22.69
CA MET A 435 -15.66 17.74 22.23
C MET A 435 -14.67 17.26 23.30
N ARG A 436 -13.48 16.85 22.86
CA ARG A 436 -12.41 16.42 23.76
C ARG A 436 -11.97 17.59 24.68
N GLU A 437 -11.79 17.28 25.97
CA GLU A 437 -11.22 18.20 26.95
C GLU A 437 -9.69 18.31 26.81
N PRO A 438 -9.06 19.48 27.06
CA PRO A 438 -9.66 20.75 27.53
C PRO A 438 -10.26 21.63 26.41
N THR A 439 -10.12 21.25 25.14
CA THR A 439 -10.46 22.09 23.98
C THR A 439 -11.93 22.48 23.95
N GLY A 440 -12.83 21.54 24.26
CA GLY A 440 -14.27 21.78 24.34
C GLY A 440 -14.63 22.85 25.38
N GLN A 441 -14.14 22.69 26.61
CA GLN A 441 -14.37 23.66 27.69
C GLN A 441 -13.76 25.04 27.38
N GLU A 442 -12.56 25.10 26.82
CA GLU A 442 -11.93 26.38 26.44
C GLU A 442 -12.76 27.15 25.41
N LEU A 443 -13.24 26.47 24.37
CA LEU A 443 -14.11 27.09 23.37
C LEU A 443 -15.46 27.49 23.97
N LEU A 444 -16.03 26.68 24.87
CA LEU A 444 -17.28 27.02 25.55
C LEU A 444 -17.12 28.25 26.45
N ARG A 445 -15.99 28.39 27.16
CA ARG A 445 -15.65 29.60 27.92
C ARG A 445 -15.54 30.82 27.01
N GLU A 446 -14.94 30.67 25.82
CA GLU A 446 -14.86 31.75 24.84
C GLU A 446 -16.24 32.18 24.34
N VAL A 447 -17.13 31.21 24.03
CA VAL A 447 -18.53 31.47 23.67
C VAL A 447 -19.24 32.24 24.77
N HIS A 448 -19.13 31.82 26.03
CA HIS A 448 -19.76 32.49 27.16
C HIS A 448 -19.26 33.94 27.33
N ARG A 449 -17.94 34.14 27.27
CA ARG A 449 -17.32 35.48 27.32
C ARG A 449 -17.80 36.36 26.18
N TYR A 450 -17.86 35.83 24.96
CA TYR A 450 -18.37 36.52 23.79
C TYR A 450 -19.81 36.99 24.02
N MET A 451 -20.69 36.10 24.48
CA MET A 451 -22.10 36.43 24.69
C MET A 451 -22.29 37.57 25.69
N VAL A 452 -21.62 37.50 26.83
CA VAL A 452 -21.74 38.51 27.89
C VAL A 452 -21.13 39.85 27.44
N ARG A 453 -19.97 39.82 26.78
CA ARG A 453 -19.32 41.03 26.27
C ARG A 453 -20.19 41.74 25.24
N GLU A 454 -20.71 41.02 24.26
CA GLU A 454 -21.54 41.63 23.21
C GLU A 454 -22.88 42.12 23.77
N TYR A 455 -23.50 41.38 24.70
CA TYR A 455 -24.72 41.84 25.36
C TYR A 455 -24.51 43.19 26.06
N ILE A 456 -23.45 43.30 26.86
CA ILE A 456 -23.07 44.53 27.55
C ILE A 456 -22.76 45.66 26.55
N ALA A 457 -22.05 45.34 25.47
CA ALA A 457 -21.72 46.33 24.45
C ALA A 457 -22.98 46.94 23.81
N GLN A 458 -24.02 46.16 23.54
CA GLN A 458 -25.29 46.67 23.00
C GLN A 458 -26.02 47.56 24.02
N VAL A 459 -26.04 47.16 25.29
CA VAL A 459 -26.62 47.97 26.37
C VAL A 459 -25.95 49.34 26.49
N ILE A 460 -24.62 49.39 26.41
CA ILE A 460 -23.85 50.64 26.53
C ILE A 460 -23.99 51.52 25.28
N LYS A 461 -24.19 50.91 24.10
CA LYS A 461 -24.26 51.60 22.81
C LYS A 461 -25.49 52.50 22.68
N TYR A 462 -26.66 52.05 23.13
CA TYR A 462 -27.92 52.77 22.97
C TYR A 462 -28.12 53.83 24.06
N ARG A 463 -28.22 55.11 23.66
CA ARG A 463 -28.40 56.24 24.57
C ARG A 463 -29.74 56.92 24.36
N TRP A 464 -30.66 56.76 25.29
CA TRP A 464 -31.94 57.46 25.29
C TRP A 464 -32.49 57.65 26.71
N LYS A 465 -33.40 58.62 26.88
CA LYS A 465 -33.97 58.97 28.18
C LYS A 465 -35.12 58.01 28.51
N MET A 466 -35.03 57.35 29.67
CA MET A 466 -36.06 56.45 30.18
C MET A 466 -36.76 57.04 31.40
N ASN A 467 -38.07 56.85 31.52
CA ASN A 467 -38.80 57.21 32.73
C ASN A 467 -38.54 56.16 33.84
N GLY A 468 -39.04 56.41 35.05
CA GLY A 468 -38.81 55.52 36.18
C GLY A 468 -39.32 54.09 36.01
N GLU A 469 -40.46 53.92 35.33
CA GLU A 469 -41.11 52.63 35.09
C GLU A 469 -40.35 51.84 34.03
N THR A 470 -40.01 52.47 32.90
CA THR A 470 -39.18 51.89 31.84
C THR A 470 -37.84 51.40 32.38
N ARG A 471 -37.20 52.15 33.29
CA ARG A 471 -35.93 51.73 33.93
C ARG A 471 -36.08 50.45 34.77
N GLN A 472 -37.23 50.26 35.42
CA GLN A 472 -37.52 49.03 36.17
C GLN A 472 -37.73 47.86 35.21
N GLU A 473 -38.47 48.07 34.13
CA GLU A 473 -38.77 47.03 33.15
C GLU A 473 -37.51 46.56 32.42
N VAL A 474 -36.69 47.50 31.95
CA VAL A 474 -35.37 47.21 31.36
C VAL A 474 -34.49 46.40 32.30
N SER A 475 -34.41 46.82 33.58
CA SER A 475 -33.60 46.08 34.57
C SER A 475 -34.10 44.66 34.81
N LYS A 476 -35.42 44.44 34.84
CA LYS A 476 -35.99 43.10 35.01
C LYS A 476 -35.72 42.22 33.79
N LYS A 477 -35.93 42.77 32.59
CA LYS A 477 -35.70 42.04 31.33
C LYS A 477 -34.23 41.67 31.15
N MET A 478 -33.30 42.58 31.46
CA MET A 478 -31.87 42.29 31.44
C MET A 478 -31.48 41.17 32.42
N ASP A 479 -32.02 41.18 33.65
CA ASP A 479 -31.73 40.14 34.64
C ASP A 479 -32.29 38.78 34.22
N LEU A 480 -33.49 38.76 33.64
CA LEU A 480 -34.11 37.56 33.09
C LEU A 480 -33.29 36.97 31.94
N GLU A 481 -32.99 37.76 30.91
CA GLU A 481 -32.21 37.30 29.75
C GLU A 481 -30.79 36.86 30.13
N ALA A 482 -30.13 37.60 31.03
CA ALA A 482 -28.81 37.21 31.54
C ALA A 482 -28.85 35.87 32.28
N THR A 483 -29.91 35.63 33.06
CA THR A 483 -30.10 34.37 33.78
C THR A 483 -30.35 33.22 32.82
N ILE A 484 -31.21 33.41 31.81
CA ILE A 484 -31.51 32.38 30.79
C ILE A 484 -30.24 32.01 30.01
N LEU A 485 -29.51 33.01 29.50
CA LEU A 485 -28.28 32.79 28.73
C LEU A 485 -27.22 32.06 29.55
N HIS A 486 -27.03 32.51 30.79
CA HIS A 486 -26.05 31.91 31.67
C HIS A 486 -26.40 30.45 32.00
N ASN A 487 -27.63 30.19 32.47
CA ASN A 487 -28.05 28.84 32.83
C ASN A 487 -27.92 27.91 31.62
N THR A 488 -28.31 28.37 30.42
CA THR A 488 -28.14 27.60 29.18
C THR A 488 -26.69 27.16 28.96
N LEU A 489 -25.71 28.06 29.17
CA LEU A 489 -24.30 27.75 28.95
C LEU A 489 -23.69 26.92 30.08
N VAL A 490 -24.13 27.11 31.34
CA VAL A 490 -23.70 26.29 32.48
C VAL A 490 -24.25 24.88 32.40
N ASP A 491 -25.53 24.73 32.03
CA ASP A 491 -26.16 23.42 31.78
C ASP A 491 -25.44 22.65 30.66
N GLN A 492 -24.71 23.35 29.78
CA GLN A 492 -23.90 22.79 28.70
C GLN A 492 -22.41 22.63 29.08
N GLY A 493 -22.04 22.87 30.35
CA GLY A 493 -20.70 22.61 30.88
C GLY A 493 -19.82 23.84 31.05
N SER A 494 -20.33 25.07 30.89
CA SER A 494 -19.54 26.28 31.14
C SER A 494 -19.31 26.48 32.63
N ASP A 495 -18.08 26.85 33.01
CA ASP A 495 -17.68 27.15 34.38
C ASP A 495 -17.46 28.66 34.63
N CYS A 496 -17.96 29.51 33.72
CA CYS A 496 -17.82 30.96 33.80
C CYS A 496 -18.92 31.64 34.65
N ASP A 497 -19.21 31.12 35.85
CA ASP A 497 -20.20 31.68 36.79
C ASP A 497 -19.92 33.13 37.17
N TRP A 498 -18.64 33.51 37.13
CA TRP A 498 -18.18 34.87 37.38
C TRP A 498 -18.69 35.89 36.34
N LEU A 499 -19.30 35.47 35.22
CA LEU A 499 -19.80 36.39 34.18
C LEU A 499 -21.23 36.90 34.42
N ILE A 500 -22.11 36.16 35.11
CA ILE A 500 -23.51 36.61 35.37
C ILE A 500 -23.56 37.97 36.07
N PRO A 501 -22.77 38.20 37.14
CA PRO A 501 -22.92 39.41 37.92
C PRO A 501 -22.67 40.68 37.11
N ALA A 502 -21.93 40.61 36.00
CA ALA A 502 -21.63 41.75 35.13
C ALA A 502 -22.91 42.41 34.59
N VAL A 503 -23.78 41.62 33.94
CA VAL A 503 -25.04 42.14 33.39
C VAL A 503 -25.99 42.58 34.52
N ARG A 504 -26.02 41.84 35.63
CA ARG A 504 -26.85 42.16 36.80
C ARG A 504 -26.46 43.48 37.47
N HIS A 505 -25.16 43.77 37.59
CA HIS A 505 -24.67 45.04 38.13
C HIS A 505 -25.09 46.20 37.24
N ILE A 506 -24.97 46.06 35.92
CA ILE A 506 -25.40 47.09 34.95
C ILE A 506 -26.93 47.29 35.02
N ALA A 507 -27.71 46.22 35.09
CA ALA A 507 -29.16 46.29 35.26
C ALA A 507 -29.54 47.06 36.54
N ARG A 508 -28.86 46.80 37.67
CA ARG A 508 -29.06 47.52 38.95
C ARG A 508 -28.74 49.02 38.83
N ILE A 509 -27.65 49.36 38.13
CA ILE A 509 -27.30 50.76 37.85
C ILE A 509 -28.41 51.44 37.04
N ILE A 510 -28.91 50.77 35.99
CA ILE A 510 -29.99 51.30 35.14
C ILE A 510 -31.27 51.51 35.94
N ARG A 511 -31.62 50.62 36.86
CA ARG A 511 -32.82 50.70 37.70
C ARG A 511 -32.84 51.89 38.67
N GLU A 512 -31.67 52.30 39.18
CA GLU A 512 -31.54 53.19 40.33
C GLU A 512 -31.67 54.69 39.98
N LYS A 513 -32.40 55.45 40.80
CA LYS A 513 -32.59 56.90 40.61
C LYS A 513 -31.67 57.75 41.50
N ARG A 514 -31.24 57.21 42.64
CA ARG A 514 -30.46 57.94 43.64
C ARG A 514 -28.98 57.94 43.30
N LYS A 515 -28.39 59.12 43.20
CA LYS A 515 -27.00 59.32 42.76
C LYS A 515 -26.00 58.62 43.68
N GLU A 516 -26.25 58.60 44.98
CA GLU A 516 -25.37 57.93 45.96
C GLU A 516 -25.30 56.42 45.70
N LYS A 517 -26.47 55.78 45.52
CA LYS A 517 -26.55 54.34 45.22
C LYS A 517 -25.99 53.97 43.84
N ILE A 518 -26.14 54.83 42.85
CA ILE A 518 -25.51 54.60 41.53
C ILE A 518 -23.98 54.52 41.69
N LYS A 519 -23.37 55.43 42.48
CA LYS A 519 -21.93 55.38 42.75
C LYS A 519 -21.51 54.09 43.44
N GLU A 520 -22.27 53.64 44.43
CA GLU A 520 -22.02 52.36 45.12
C GLU A 520 -22.06 51.17 44.15
N TYR A 521 -23.08 51.10 43.28
CA TYR A 521 -23.18 50.02 42.29
C TYR A 521 -22.08 50.07 41.24
N VAL A 522 -21.69 51.26 40.78
CA VAL A 522 -20.54 51.43 39.87
C VAL A 522 -19.24 50.98 40.55
N GLN A 523 -19.01 51.38 41.80
CA GLN A 523 -17.83 50.94 42.56
C GLN A 523 -17.79 49.40 42.69
N LYS A 524 -18.93 48.77 42.98
CA LYS A 524 -19.05 47.32 43.06
C LYS A 524 -18.83 46.63 41.72
N LEU A 525 -19.27 47.23 40.61
CA LEU A 525 -19.00 46.72 39.26
C LEU A 525 -17.48 46.75 38.98
N CYS A 526 -16.82 47.90 39.18
CA CYS A 526 -15.38 48.04 38.95
C CYS A 526 -14.52 47.17 39.88
N GLN A 527 -14.98 46.89 41.11
CA GLN A 527 -14.29 45.95 42.00
C GLN A 527 -14.31 44.51 41.48
N ASN A 528 -15.43 44.08 40.89
CA ASN A 528 -15.58 42.72 40.36
C ASN A 528 -15.01 42.57 38.94
N TYR A 529 -14.99 43.66 38.16
CA TYR A 529 -14.53 43.71 36.78
C TYR A 529 -13.64 44.95 36.58
N PRO A 530 -12.36 44.87 36.99
CA PRO A 530 -11.44 46.01 36.99
C PRO A 530 -11.06 46.50 35.59
N ASP A 531 -11.36 45.71 34.56
CA ASP A 531 -11.19 46.05 33.14
C ASP A 531 -12.27 47.00 32.60
N ILE A 532 -13.39 47.17 33.33
CA ILE A 532 -14.45 48.14 33.00
C ILE A 532 -13.99 49.55 33.37
N ARG A 533 -13.90 50.42 32.37
CA ARG A 533 -13.43 51.81 32.47
C ARG A 533 -14.55 52.84 32.55
#